data_AF-A0A174RI90-F1
#
_entry.id   AF-A0A174RI90-F1
#
_cell.length_a   1.000
_cell.length_b   1.000
_cell.length_c   1.000
_cell.angle_alpha   90.00
_cell.angle_beta   90.00
_cell.angle_gamma   90.00
#
_symmetry.space_group_name_H-M   'P 1'
#
loop_
_entity.id
_entity.type
_entity.pdbx_description
1 polymer ?
#
loop_
_entity_poly.entity_id
_entity_poly.type
_entity_poly.pdbx_seq_one_letter_code
_entity_poly.pdbx_strand_id
1 'polypeptide(L)'
;MKKIVFFILLLTLSFRLTAQIDYLEPVKPFTTYTGELGEYYRNVFSLLNTGFQQQPYARFVAIPSFSPEYAMSVEKKGGRYCLVSNTLSRTYWQAEKGTVTVDTRTVVISSSLYQSLGAIFRTVTSQVQDLDGSTAGLDGVVYYFTSTDAKGTNQMGRKWSPKKGSLMDRLVLVCQSAYMLSRGEDISEQAVAEEAAALLKELQQRTKEQPDAYKKPMYVGIYQVGPQQRSLSGKQIEELAHLSGTTPEEYIADQMVYPENLLAKNISGYALCEFTIDKEGVILRPHILKATHSEFAEEALRIVKGMPKWSPALAGGKPTDSNYTLYIPFRPKLYKP
;
A
#
# COMPACT_ATOMS: atom_id res chain seq x y z
N MET A 1 48.93 3.05 -25.61
CA MET A 1 47.93 2.32 -24.80
C MET A 1 46.83 3.27 -24.36
N LYS A 2 45.73 3.34 -25.12
CA LYS A 2 44.55 4.16 -24.78
C LYS A 2 43.64 3.33 -23.87
N LYS A 3 43.45 3.77 -22.62
CA LYS A 3 42.54 3.12 -21.67
C LYS A 3 41.10 3.46 -22.06
N ILE A 4 40.35 2.45 -22.50
CA ILE A 4 38.92 2.52 -22.77
C ILE A 4 38.21 2.53 -21.42
N VAL A 5 37.57 3.65 -21.07
CA VAL A 5 36.68 3.75 -19.92
C VAL A 5 35.34 3.18 -20.34
N PHE A 6 34.97 2.02 -19.78
CA PHE A 6 33.63 1.46 -19.93
C PHE A 6 32.67 2.33 -19.12
N PHE A 7 31.83 3.11 -19.82
CA PHE A 7 30.66 3.73 -19.24
C PHE A 7 29.63 2.61 -19.01
N ILE A 8 29.50 2.13 -17.77
CA ILE A 8 28.41 1.25 -17.38
C ILE A 8 27.16 2.12 -17.40
N LEU A 9 26.42 2.05 -18.52
CA LEU A 9 25.08 2.58 -18.65
C LEU A 9 24.20 1.74 -17.70
N LEU A 10 23.99 2.24 -16.48
CA LEU A 10 22.95 1.74 -15.58
C LEU A 10 21.62 1.91 -16.30
N LEU A 11 21.17 0.83 -16.95
CA LEU A 11 19.83 0.70 -17.48
C LEU A 11 18.89 0.78 -16.27
N THR A 12 18.40 1.98 -15.97
CA THR A 12 17.25 2.15 -15.11
C THR A 12 16.07 1.57 -15.87
N LEU A 13 15.87 0.25 -15.71
CA LEU A 13 14.57 -0.36 -15.93
C LEU A 13 13.62 0.31 -14.94
N SER A 14 13.12 1.47 -15.34
CA SER A 14 11.92 2.08 -14.81
C SER A 14 10.78 1.15 -15.23
N PHE A 15 10.65 0.05 -14.47
CA PHE A 15 9.38 -0.67 -14.41
C PHE A 15 8.32 0.39 -14.19
N ARG A 16 7.44 0.55 -15.18
CA ARG A 16 6.30 1.44 -15.10
C ARG A 16 5.49 0.97 -13.89
N LEU A 17 5.71 1.67 -12.77
CA LEU A 17 4.99 1.47 -11.52
C LEU A 17 3.51 1.52 -11.86
N THR A 18 2.80 0.44 -11.56
CA THR A 18 1.34 0.45 -11.39
C THR A 18 0.95 1.73 -10.66
N ALA A 19 -0.14 2.40 -11.08
CA ALA A 19 -0.60 3.62 -10.44
C ALA A 19 -0.60 3.43 -8.91
N GLN A 20 0.28 4.16 -8.22
CA GLN A 20 0.43 3.96 -6.78
C GLN A 20 -0.87 4.36 -6.10
N ILE A 21 -1.34 3.47 -5.22
CA ILE A 21 -2.61 3.64 -4.51
C ILE A 21 -2.51 4.87 -3.60
N ASP A 22 -3.53 5.72 -3.58
CA ASP A 22 -3.56 6.92 -2.71
C ASP A 22 -4.18 6.64 -1.33
N TYR A 23 -3.95 5.44 -0.81
CA TYR A 23 -4.34 4.97 0.52
C TYR A 23 -3.14 4.31 1.20
N LEU A 24 -3.26 4.11 2.52
CA LEU A 24 -2.32 3.28 3.27
C LEU A 24 -2.49 1.82 2.89
N GLU A 25 -1.40 1.08 2.97
CA GLU A 25 -1.32 -0.35 2.72
C GLU A 25 -1.39 -1.13 4.04
N PRO A 26 -1.87 -2.37 4.02
CA PRO A 26 -1.90 -3.20 5.21
C PRO A 26 -0.49 -3.51 5.72
N VAL A 27 -0.35 -3.54 7.04
CA VAL A 27 0.87 -3.97 7.71
C VAL A 27 0.73 -5.43 8.12
N LYS A 28 1.62 -6.29 7.63
CA LYS A 28 1.74 -7.66 8.14
C LYS A 28 2.19 -7.59 9.60
N PRO A 29 1.59 -8.39 10.51
CA PRO A 29 2.03 -8.41 11.90
C PRO A 29 3.53 -8.68 11.99
N PHE A 30 4.27 -7.92 12.78
CA PHE A 30 5.73 -8.06 12.84
C PHE A 30 6.18 -9.45 13.33
N THR A 31 5.29 -10.17 14.02
CA THR A 31 5.48 -11.57 14.44
C THR A 31 5.51 -12.56 13.27
N THR A 32 5.02 -12.18 12.09
CA THR A 32 5.09 -13.01 10.87
C THR A 32 6.49 -13.01 10.25
N TYR A 33 7.36 -12.06 10.60
CA TYR A 33 8.75 -12.05 10.16
C TYR A 33 9.60 -12.91 11.11
N THR A 34 10.32 -13.87 10.54
CA THR A 34 11.24 -14.76 11.26
C THR A 34 12.69 -14.34 11.06
N GLY A 35 13.60 -14.84 11.90
CA GLY A 35 15.03 -14.57 11.80
C GLY A 35 15.39 -13.09 12.01
N GLU A 36 16.45 -12.65 11.34
CA GLU A 36 17.02 -11.30 11.48
C GLU A 36 16.02 -10.19 11.14
N LEU A 37 15.19 -10.38 10.12
CA LEU A 37 14.20 -9.37 9.73
C LEU A 37 13.14 -9.16 10.82
N GLY A 38 12.70 -10.24 11.46
CA GLY A 38 11.79 -10.16 12.60
C GLY A 38 12.42 -9.49 13.81
N GLU A 39 13.69 -9.82 14.09
CA GLU A 39 14.45 -9.18 15.17
C GLU A 39 14.62 -7.67 14.90
N TYR A 40 15.00 -7.30 13.68
CA TYR A 40 15.14 -5.91 13.24
C TYR A 40 13.86 -5.12 13.52
N TYR A 41 12.71 -5.55 13.00
CA TYR A 41 11.46 -4.79 13.18
C TYR A 41 11.05 -4.70 14.65
N ARG A 42 11.16 -5.78 15.42
CA ARG A 42 10.82 -5.74 16.86
C ARG A 42 11.70 -4.75 17.62
N ASN A 43 12.99 -4.76 17.38
CA ASN A 43 13.93 -3.90 18.10
C ASN A 43 13.83 -2.43 17.66
N VAL A 44 13.71 -2.16 16.35
CA VAL A 44 13.51 -0.80 15.84
C VAL A 44 12.22 -0.19 16.39
N PHE A 45 11.09 -0.90 16.29
CA PHE A 45 9.83 -0.39 16.84
C PHE A 45 9.85 -0.30 18.37
N SER A 46 10.55 -1.20 19.07
CA SER A 46 10.72 -1.09 20.53
C SER A 46 11.45 0.20 20.90
N LEU A 47 12.58 0.48 20.25
CA LEU A 47 13.38 1.68 20.49
C LEU A 47 12.61 2.94 20.12
N LEU A 48 12.03 2.98 18.92
CA LEU A 48 11.29 4.15 18.43
C LEU A 48 10.02 4.46 19.23
N ASN A 49 9.41 3.46 19.89
CA ASN A 49 8.24 3.67 20.74
C ASN A 49 8.59 4.01 22.20
N THR A 50 9.86 4.18 22.55
CA THR A 50 10.30 4.50 23.91
C THR A 50 9.61 5.77 24.42
N GLY A 51 8.93 5.68 25.57
CA GLY A 51 8.26 6.81 26.20
C GLY A 51 6.97 7.31 25.53
N PHE A 52 6.52 6.62 24.47
CA PHE A 52 5.22 6.88 23.85
C PHE A 52 4.07 6.16 24.57
N GLN A 53 2.87 6.72 24.51
CA GLN A 53 1.64 6.11 25.03
C GLN A 53 1.28 4.82 24.27
N GLN A 54 0.82 3.77 24.94
CA GLN A 54 0.50 2.50 24.26
C GLN A 54 -0.65 2.62 23.23
N GLN A 55 -1.62 3.50 23.51
CA GLN A 55 -2.74 3.84 22.63
C GLN A 55 -2.53 5.24 22.06
N PRO A 56 -1.86 5.39 20.90
CA PRO A 56 -1.57 6.70 20.33
C PRO A 56 -2.81 7.33 19.71
N TYR A 57 -2.95 8.65 19.82
CA TYR A 57 -3.92 9.40 19.03
C TYR A 57 -3.48 9.45 17.55
N ALA A 58 -2.19 9.73 17.33
CA ALA A 58 -1.50 9.60 16.06
C ALA A 58 -0.03 9.25 16.32
N ARG A 59 0.49 8.22 15.66
CA ARG A 59 1.91 7.85 15.69
C ARG A 59 2.45 7.58 14.30
N PHE A 60 3.52 8.29 13.98
CA PHE A 60 4.27 8.20 12.75
C PHE A 60 5.62 7.53 13.01
N VAL A 61 6.01 6.58 12.16
CA VAL A 61 7.36 5.99 12.16
C VAL A 61 7.87 6.05 10.73
N ALA A 62 9.10 6.51 10.55
CA ALA A 62 9.81 6.50 9.28
C ALA A 62 11.01 5.56 9.37
N ILE A 63 11.13 4.67 8.38
CA ILE A 63 12.27 3.77 8.19
C ILE A 63 12.92 4.13 6.84
N PRO A 64 13.92 5.03 6.83
CA PRO A 64 14.65 5.40 5.63
C PRO A 64 15.69 4.34 5.26
N SER A 65 16.05 4.24 3.97
CA SER A 65 17.10 3.31 3.53
C SER A 65 18.50 3.65 4.05
N PHE A 66 18.83 4.93 4.22
CA PHE A 66 20.22 5.38 4.40
C PHE A 66 20.41 6.43 5.50
N SER A 67 19.41 6.64 6.34
CA SER A 67 19.49 7.55 7.48
C SER A 67 18.80 6.94 8.70
N PRO A 68 19.15 7.38 9.92
CA PRO A 68 18.60 6.78 11.12
C PRO A 68 17.07 6.82 11.14
N GLU A 69 16.49 5.75 11.64
CA GLU A 69 15.05 5.63 11.80
C GLU A 69 14.56 6.62 12.87
N TYR A 70 13.34 7.12 12.68
CA TYR A 70 12.74 8.10 13.59
C TYR A 70 11.24 7.93 13.69
N ALA A 71 10.67 8.48 14.76
CA ALA A 71 9.26 8.40 15.04
C ALA A 71 8.75 9.67 15.75
N MET A 72 7.44 9.88 15.66
CA MET A 72 6.73 10.96 16.32
C MET A 72 5.37 10.44 16.81
N SER A 73 4.99 10.85 18.01
CA SER A 73 3.69 10.56 18.64
C SER A 73 3.02 11.88 19.02
N VAL A 74 1.73 12.01 18.68
CA VAL A 74 0.88 13.12 19.08
C VAL A 74 0.15 12.72 20.35
N GLU A 75 0.48 13.36 21.47
CA GLU A 75 0.06 12.91 22.80
C GLU A 75 -0.50 14.05 23.64
N LYS A 76 -1.32 13.69 24.64
CA LYS A 76 -1.73 14.59 25.71
C LYS A 76 -1.01 14.20 26.99
N LYS A 77 -0.12 15.06 27.48
CA LYS A 77 0.67 14.84 28.72
C LYS A 77 0.43 15.98 29.70
N GLY A 78 -0.06 15.65 30.91
CA GLY A 78 -0.31 16.64 31.96
C GLY A 78 -1.24 17.78 31.51
N GLY A 79 -2.29 17.46 30.75
CA GLY A 79 -3.25 18.44 30.22
C GLY A 79 -2.79 19.20 28.97
N ARG A 80 -1.49 19.18 28.62
CA ARG A 80 -0.93 19.83 27.44
C ARG A 80 -0.88 18.88 26.25
N TYR A 81 -1.07 19.42 25.06
CA TYR A 81 -0.88 18.69 23.80
C TYR A 81 0.57 18.80 23.38
N CYS A 82 1.18 17.68 23.03
CA CYS A 82 2.59 17.62 22.71
C CYS A 82 2.86 16.74 21.49
N LEU A 83 3.91 17.08 20.75
CA LEU A 83 4.63 16.16 19.89
C LEU A 83 5.77 15.57 20.70
N VAL A 84 5.85 14.24 20.74
CA VAL A 84 6.99 13.51 21.31
C VAL A 84 7.70 12.82 20.14
N SER A 85 8.97 13.10 19.93
CA SER A 85 9.74 12.48 18.84
C SER A 85 10.94 11.71 19.36
N ASN A 86 11.26 10.64 18.65
CA ASN A 86 12.38 9.75 18.92
C ASN A 86 13.20 9.60 17.64
N THR A 87 14.51 9.77 17.75
CA THR A 87 15.46 9.58 16.64
C THR A 87 16.52 8.57 17.10
N LEU A 88 16.77 7.53 16.30
CA LEU A 88 17.87 6.63 16.60
C LEU A 88 19.20 7.32 16.34
N SER A 89 20.22 7.05 17.15
CA SER A 89 21.54 7.68 17.02
C SER A 89 22.33 7.25 15.78
N ARG A 90 21.91 6.16 15.13
CA ARG A 90 22.44 5.59 13.88
C ARG A 90 21.41 4.63 13.28
N THR A 91 21.60 4.26 12.02
CA THR A 91 20.79 3.22 11.35
C THR A 91 20.86 1.91 12.13
N TYR A 92 19.72 1.35 12.51
CA TYR A 92 19.73 0.14 13.33
C TYR A 92 20.35 -1.06 12.60
N TRP A 93 20.11 -1.17 11.29
CA TRP A 93 20.61 -2.27 10.46
C TRP A 93 22.14 -2.39 10.45
N GLN A 94 22.86 -1.27 10.53
CA GLN A 94 24.32 -1.22 10.45
C GLN A 94 24.99 -1.16 11.82
N ALA A 95 24.21 -1.05 12.90
CA ALA A 95 24.73 -0.86 14.24
C ALA A 95 25.05 -2.20 14.92
N GLU A 96 26.08 -2.19 15.76
CA GLU A 96 26.31 -3.27 16.71
C GLU A 96 25.11 -3.38 17.67
N LYS A 97 24.67 -4.62 17.93
CA LYS A 97 23.52 -4.89 18.79
C LYS A 97 23.73 -4.24 20.17
N GLY A 98 22.70 -3.53 20.64
CA GLY A 98 22.72 -2.87 21.96
C GLY A 98 23.43 -1.51 22.00
N THR A 99 24.04 -1.04 20.91
CA THR A 99 24.73 0.28 20.88
C THR A 99 23.84 1.43 20.44
N VAL A 100 22.68 1.14 19.85
CA VAL A 100 21.75 2.16 19.37
C VAL A 100 21.02 2.79 20.54
N THR A 101 21.10 4.13 20.60
CA THR A 101 20.41 4.95 21.60
C THR A 101 19.29 5.75 20.94
N VAL A 102 18.36 6.24 21.76
CA VAL A 102 17.20 7.02 21.31
C VAL A 102 17.33 8.44 21.86
N ASP A 103 17.31 9.43 20.97
CA ASP A 103 17.21 10.84 21.34
C ASP A 103 15.73 11.27 21.32
N THR A 104 15.19 11.57 22.50
CA THR A 104 13.78 11.94 22.69
C THR A 104 13.62 13.44 22.86
N ARG A 105 12.68 14.04 22.12
CA ARG A 105 12.27 15.45 22.29
C ARG A 105 10.78 15.55 22.53
N THR A 106 10.37 16.62 23.21
CA THR A 106 8.97 16.92 23.46
C THR A 106 8.73 18.41 23.28
N VAL A 107 7.78 18.76 22.44
CA VAL A 107 7.38 20.13 22.16
C VAL A 107 5.88 20.25 22.40
N VAL A 108 5.46 21.31 23.10
CA VAL A 108 4.05 21.64 23.31
C VAL A 108 3.52 22.24 22.01
N ILE A 109 2.32 21.84 21.61
CA ILE A 109 1.64 22.33 20.40
C ILE A 109 0.24 22.83 20.74
N SER A 110 -0.30 23.62 19.82
CA SER A 110 -1.67 24.10 19.82
C SER A 110 -2.69 22.96 19.79
N SER A 111 -3.88 23.26 20.31
CA SER A 111 -5.01 22.34 20.23
C SER A 111 -5.45 22.09 18.78
N SER A 112 -5.30 23.07 17.87
CA SER A 112 -5.68 22.91 16.47
C SER A 112 -4.80 21.88 15.77
N LEU A 113 -3.47 21.99 15.89
CA LEU A 113 -2.54 21.02 15.31
C LEU A 113 -2.77 19.60 15.88
N TYR A 114 -2.94 19.50 17.20
CA TYR A 114 -3.22 18.23 17.87
C TYR A 114 -4.47 17.55 17.30
N GLN A 115 -5.57 18.29 17.15
CA GLN A 115 -6.84 17.76 16.65
C GLN A 115 -6.74 17.36 15.17
N SER A 116 -6.12 18.19 14.33
CA SER A 116 -5.94 17.89 12.91
C SER A 116 -5.12 16.63 12.70
N LEU A 117 -3.95 16.50 13.33
CA LEU A 117 -3.10 15.31 13.17
C LEU A 117 -3.81 14.03 13.61
N GLY A 118 -4.45 14.04 14.76
CA GLY A 118 -5.17 12.84 15.22
C GLY A 118 -6.38 12.48 14.35
N ALA A 119 -7.14 13.47 13.87
CA ALA A 119 -8.26 13.22 12.96
C ALA A 119 -7.79 12.67 11.60
N ILE A 120 -6.67 13.18 11.06
CA ILE A 120 -6.04 12.65 9.85
C ILE A 120 -5.68 11.18 10.07
N PHE A 121 -4.95 10.87 11.15
CA PHE A 121 -4.48 9.51 11.42
C PHE A 121 -5.63 8.52 11.60
N ARG A 122 -6.68 8.89 12.34
CA ARG A 122 -7.89 8.07 12.47
C ARG A 122 -8.56 7.84 11.12
N THR A 123 -8.63 8.86 10.27
CA THR A 123 -9.19 8.73 8.92
C THR A 123 -8.37 7.76 8.07
N VAL A 124 -7.07 8.00 7.91
CA VAL A 124 -6.24 7.19 7.01
C VAL A 124 -6.01 5.77 7.49
N THR A 125 -5.92 5.54 8.82
CA THR A 125 -5.75 4.18 9.37
C THR A 125 -7.07 3.39 9.39
N SER A 126 -8.23 4.05 9.39
CA SER A 126 -9.52 3.39 9.17
C SER A 126 -9.79 3.04 7.70
N GLN A 127 -9.03 3.64 6.77
CA GLN A 127 -9.15 3.49 5.33
C GLN A 127 -7.93 2.79 4.72
N VAL A 128 -7.32 1.87 5.46
CA VAL A 128 -6.27 1.01 4.91
C VAL A 128 -6.88 0.18 3.77
N GLN A 129 -6.23 0.23 2.61
CA GLN A 129 -6.69 -0.43 1.39
C GLN A 129 -6.77 -1.94 1.57
N ASP A 130 -7.86 -2.56 1.11
CA ASP A 130 -7.89 -4.00 0.86
C ASP A 130 -6.95 -4.31 -0.32
N LEU A 131 -5.73 -4.76 0.01
CA LEU A 131 -4.63 -4.87 -0.92
C LEU A 131 -3.94 -6.24 -0.81
N ASP A 132 -3.81 -6.89 -1.96
CA ASP A 132 -2.94 -8.04 -2.15
C ASP A 132 -1.63 -7.62 -2.84
N GLY A 133 -0.54 -8.31 -2.49
CA GLY A 133 0.80 -8.05 -3.04
C GLY A 133 1.61 -7.04 -2.21
N SER A 134 2.45 -6.24 -2.88
CA SER A 134 3.33 -5.26 -2.24
C SER A 134 3.77 -4.17 -3.21
N THR A 135 3.90 -2.94 -2.71
CA THR A 135 4.37 -1.78 -3.47
C THR A 135 5.86 -1.49 -3.30
N ALA A 136 6.58 -2.23 -2.43
CA ALA A 136 7.94 -1.86 -2.03
C ALA A 136 8.95 -1.97 -3.19
N GLY A 137 9.69 -0.89 -3.42
CA GLY A 137 10.88 -0.88 -4.28
C GLY A 137 12.18 -1.09 -3.52
N LEU A 138 13.30 -0.87 -4.21
CA LEU A 138 14.66 -1.14 -3.70
C LEU A 138 15.19 -0.06 -2.75
N ASP A 139 14.72 1.18 -2.89
CA ASP A 139 15.19 2.35 -2.15
C ASP A 139 14.01 3.20 -1.62
N GLY A 140 14.29 4.22 -0.82
CA GLY A 140 13.30 5.18 -0.35
C GLY A 140 12.98 5.03 1.14
N VAL A 141 11.74 5.36 1.52
CA VAL A 141 11.33 5.40 2.93
C VAL A 141 10.01 4.67 3.10
N VAL A 142 9.96 3.78 4.08
CA VAL A 142 8.71 3.17 4.52
C VAL A 142 8.20 3.94 5.74
N TYR A 143 7.01 4.49 5.61
CA TYR A 143 6.29 5.19 6.65
C TYR A 143 5.23 4.27 7.25
N TYR A 144 5.08 4.29 8.57
CA TYR A 144 4.01 3.61 9.29
C TYR A 144 3.19 4.64 10.06
N PHE A 145 1.88 4.45 10.03
CA PHE A 145 0.90 5.33 10.65
C PHE A 145 0.03 4.49 11.56
N THR A 146 -0.05 4.88 12.83
CA THR A 146 -0.84 4.18 13.84
C THR A 146 -1.79 5.16 14.52
N SER A 147 -3.05 4.75 14.70
CA SER A 147 -4.02 5.47 15.52
C SER A 147 -4.82 4.48 16.37
N THR A 148 -5.43 4.97 17.44
CA THR A 148 -6.37 4.18 18.24
C THR A 148 -7.79 4.49 17.79
N ASP A 149 -8.55 3.45 17.46
CA ASP A 149 -9.96 3.60 17.11
C ASP A 149 -10.85 3.86 18.34
N ALA A 150 -12.15 4.09 18.10
CA ALA A 150 -13.10 4.37 19.17
C ALA A 150 -13.30 3.21 20.16
N LYS A 151 -12.88 1.99 19.79
CA LYS A 151 -12.95 0.79 20.64
C LYS A 151 -11.65 0.56 21.42
N GLY A 152 -10.67 1.45 21.31
CA GLY A 152 -9.37 1.30 21.95
C GLY A 152 -8.42 0.36 21.21
N THR A 153 -8.72 -0.02 19.97
CA THR A 153 -7.89 -0.92 19.16
C THR A 153 -6.95 -0.11 18.28
N ASN A 154 -5.66 -0.46 18.29
CA ASN A 154 -4.66 0.18 17.42
C ASN A 154 -4.85 -0.28 15.97
N GLN A 155 -5.05 0.68 15.08
CA GLN A 155 -5.09 0.50 13.63
C GLN A 155 -3.76 0.97 13.04
N MET A 156 -3.18 0.18 12.14
CA MET A 156 -1.89 0.49 11.53
C MET A 156 -1.93 0.29 10.02
N GLY A 157 -1.43 1.30 9.30
CA GLY A 157 -1.17 1.22 7.86
C GLY A 157 0.25 1.67 7.55
N ARG A 158 0.75 1.29 6.38
CA ARG A 158 2.07 1.72 5.89
C ARG A 158 1.98 2.39 4.53
N LYS A 159 3.02 3.14 4.20
CA LYS A 159 3.24 3.67 2.85
C LYS A 159 4.72 3.68 2.52
N TRP A 160 5.08 3.14 1.36
CA TRP A 160 6.43 3.29 0.82
C TRP A 160 6.44 4.44 -0.17
N SER A 161 7.34 5.42 0.01
CA SER A 161 7.63 6.55 -0.89
C SER A 161 6.45 6.94 -1.80
N PRO A 162 5.44 7.66 -1.27
CA PRO A 162 4.21 7.97 -2.01
C PRO A 162 4.45 8.83 -3.26
N LYS A 163 3.51 8.76 -4.20
CA LYS A 163 3.57 9.46 -5.48
C LYS A 163 3.44 10.94 -5.22
N LYS A 164 4.37 11.72 -5.76
CA LYS A 164 4.35 13.18 -5.63
C LYS A 164 2.98 13.76 -6.01
N GLY A 165 2.45 14.61 -5.14
CA GLY A 165 1.15 15.28 -5.31
C GLY A 165 -0.07 14.43 -4.94
N SER A 166 0.12 13.21 -4.43
CA SER A 166 -0.97 12.40 -3.87
C SER A 166 -1.34 12.85 -2.44
N LEU A 167 -2.50 12.44 -1.94
CA LEU A 167 -2.88 12.71 -0.54
C LEU A 167 -1.93 12.01 0.45
N MET A 168 -1.42 10.83 0.08
CA MET A 168 -0.44 10.12 0.91
C MET A 168 0.93 10.80 0.91
N ASP A 169 1.32 11.48 -0.17
CA ASP A 169 2.51 12.33 -0.22
C ASP A 169 2.37 13.53 0.71
N ARG A 170 1.23 14.23 0.66
CA ARG A 170 0.92 15.32 1.59
C ARG A 170 0.88 14.87 3.04
N LEU A 171 0.32 13.68 3.33
CA LEU A 171 0.34 13.08 4.66
C LEU A 171 1.77 12.92 5.18
N VAL A 172 2.67 12.39 4.36
CA VAL A 172 4.08 12.22 4.71
C VAL A 172 4.73 13.58 4.97
N LEU A 173 4.52 14.56 4.09
CA LEU A 173 5.09 15.91 4.24
C LEU A 173 4.62 16.59 5.54
N VAL A 174 3.33 16.49 5.88
CA VAL A 174 2.79 17.00 7.15
C VAL A 174 3.47 16.33 8.34
N CYS A 175 3.63 15.00 8.30
CA CYS A 175 4.27 14.25 9.39
C CYS A 175 5.76 14.59 9.54
N GLN A 176 6.47 14.77 8.42
CA GLN A 176 7.87 15.17 8.42
C GLN A 176 8.04 16.60 8.97
N SER A 177 7.19 17.54 8.56
CA SER A 177 7.20 18.91 9.08
C SER A 177 6.88 18.95 10.58
N ALA A 178 5.89 18.18 11.03
CA ALA A 178 5.60 18.05 12.47
C ALA A 178 6.76 17.41 13.25
N TYR A 179 7.44 16.42 12.66
CA TYR A 179 8.65 15.86 13.25
C TYR A 179 9.76 16.91 13.34
N MET A 180 10.10 17.62 12.26
CA MET A 180 11.12 18.69 12.27
C MET A 180 10.80 19.79 13.30
N LEU A 181 9.53 20.22 13.37
CA LEU A 181 9.05 21.12 14.43
C LEU A 181 9.36 20.57 15.84
N SER A 182 9.07 19.30 16.10
CA SER A 182 9.34 18.67 17.41
C SER A 182 10.83 18.58 17.74
N ARG A 183 11.69 18.66 16.72
CA ARG A 183 13.16 18.65 16.84
C ARG A 183 13.74 20.05 17.07
N GLY A 184 12.90 21.09 17.06
CA GLY A 184 13.31 22.48 17.24
C GLY A 184 13.91 23.11 15.97
N GLU A 185 13.63 22.53 14.80
CA GLU A 185 13.99 23.14 13.52
C GLU A 185 13.10 24.36 13.22
N ASP A 186 13.54 25.21 12.30
CA ASP A 186 12.85 26.45 11.90
C ASP A 186 11.61 26.16 11.04
N ILE A 187 10.59 25.58 11.68
CA ILE A 187 9.29 25.24 11.10
C ILE A 187 8.21 26.00 11.86
N SER A 188 7.38 26.77 11.15
CA SER A 188 6.23 27.45 11.74
C SER A 188 5.15 26.44 12.12
N GLU A 189 4.84 26.34 13.42
CA GLU A 189 3.73 25.50 13.89
C GLU A 189 2.41 25.88 13.20
N GLN A 190 2.17 27.18 13.02
CA GLN A 190 0.98 27.68 12.33
C GLN A 190 0.88 27.11 10.91
N ALA A 191 1.98 27.12 10.15
CA ALA A 191 1.99 26.59 8.79
C ALA A 191 1.72 25.08 8.77
N VAL A 192 2.27 24.31 9.73
CA VAL A 192 1.98 22.88 9.86
C VAL A 192 0.51 22.65 10.21
N ALA A 193 -0.06 23.47 11.10
CA ALA A 193 -1.46 23.37 11.50
C ALA A 193 -2.42 23.68 10.34
N GLU A 194 -2.12 24.70 9.54
CA GLU A 194 -2.90 25.08 8.36
C GLU A 194 -2.87 23.97 7.29
N GLU A 195 -1.68 23.42 6.97
CA GLU A 195 -1.56 22.34 6.00
C GLU A 195 -2.23 21.04 6.50
N ALA A 196 -2.09 20.71 7.79
CA ALA A 196 -2.77 19.55 8.38
C ALA A 196 -4.30 19.71 8.29
N ALA A 197 -4.83 20.90 8.57
CA ALA A 197 -6.27 21.16 8.44
C ALA A 197 -6.75 21.06 6.98
N ALA A 198 -5.96 21.58 6.03
CA ALA A 198 -6.27 21.49 4.60
C ALA A 198 -6.27 20.03 4.12
N LEU A 199 -5.26 19.24 4.49
CA LEU A 199 -5.20 17.81 4.18
C LEU A 199 -6.38 17.05 4.78
N LEU A 200 -6.74 17.32 6.04
CA LEU A 200 -7.89 16.68 6.68
C LEU A 200 -9.18 16.93 5.89
N LYS A 201 -9.40 18.16 5.42
CA LYS A 201 -10.57 18.53 4.63
C LYS A 201 -10.62 17.74 3.31
N GLU A 202 -9.50 17.58 2.62
CA GLU A 202 -9.45 16.81 1.37
C GLU A 202 -9.66 15.31 1.58
N LEU A 203 -9.08 14.74 2.65
CA LEU A 203 -9.33 13.34 3.02
C LEU A 203 -10.82 13.10 3.33
N GLN A 204 -11.47 14.04 4.03
CA GLN A 204 -12.91 13.98 4.29
C GLN A 204 -13.73 14.12 3.01
N GLN A 205 -13.34 15.01 2.10
CA GLN A 205 -14.01 15.18 0.81
C GLN A 205 -13.91 13.89 -0.02
N ARG A 206 -12.73 13.29 -0.15
CA ARG A 206 -12.55 11.99 -0.82
C ARG A 206 -13.42 10.91 -0.21
N THR A 207 -13.49 10.86 1.12
CA THR A 207 -14.34 9.90 1.84
C THR A 207 -15.82 10.07 1.50
N LYS A 208 -16.27 11.32 1.33
CA LYS A 208 -17.65 11.61 0.93
C LYS A 208 -17.93 11.23 -0.52
N GLU A 209 -17.00 11.49 -1.42
CA GLU A 209 -17.14 11.18 -2.85
C GLU A 209 -17.01 9.68 -3.14
N GLN A 210 -16.22 8.97 -2.35
CA GLN A 210 -15.84 7.58 -2.59
C GLN A 210 -15.80 6.76 -1.27
N PRO A 211 -16.94 6.59 -0.58
CA PRO A 211 -16.98 6.04 0.78
C PRO A 211 -16.42 4.63 0.94
N ASP A 212 -16.48 3.81 -0.11
CA ASP A 212 -16.04 2.40 -0.07
C ASP A 212 -14.91 2.09 -1.05
N ALA A 213 -14.24 3.10 -1.63
CA ALA A 213 -13.16 2.85 -2.59
C ALA A 213 -12.01 2.02 -1.99
N TYR A 214 -11.63 2.29 -0.74
CA TYR A 214 -10.58 1.54 -0.04
C TYR A 214 -10.95 0.08 0.27
N LYS A 215 -12.24 -0.27 0.22
CA LYS A 215 -12.72 -1.63 0.46
C LYS A 215 -12.67 -2.50 -0.80
N LYS A 216 -12.58 -1.88 -1.99
CA LYS A 216 -12.47 -2.62 -3.24
C LYS A 216 -11.12 -3.34 -3.28
N PRO A 217 -11.08 -4.68 -3.34
CA PRO A 217 -9.81 -5.40 -3.36
C PRO A 217 -8.96 -4.97 -4.55
N MET A 218 -7.67 -4.74 -4.32
CA MET A 218 -6.72 -4.44 -5.38
C MET A 218 -5.50 -5.34 -5.28
N TYR A 219 -4.85 -5.60 -6.42
CA TYR A 219 -3.53 -6.22 -6.47
C TYR A 219 -2.49 -5.19 -6.87
N VAL A 220 -1.35 -5.18 -6.16
CA VAL A 220 -0.15 -4.47 -6.61
C VAL A 220 1.05 -5.39 -6.53
N GLY A 221 1.79 -5.48 -7.63
CA GLY A 221 3.03 -6.23 -7.71
C GLY A 221 3.61 -6.19 -9.12
N ILE A 222 4.46 -7.17 -9.43
CA ILE A 222 5.21 -7.22 -10.70
C ILE A 222 4.35 -7.54 -11.93
N TYR A 223 3.14 -8.07 -11.73
CA TYR A 223 2.22 -8.43 -12.81
C TYR A 223 1.24 -7.29 -13.05
N GLN A 224 1.08 -6.90 -14.31
CA GLN A 224 0.05 -5.94 -14.70
C GLN A 224 -1.30 -6.65 -14.79
N VAL A 225 -2.29 -6.15 -14.05
CA VAL A 225 -3.68 -6.65 -14.08
C VAL A 225 -4.48 -5.89 -15.12
N GLY A 226 -5.39 -6.59 -15.80
CA GLY A 226 -6.25 -6.08 -16.85
C GLY A 226 -5.77 -6.43 -18.26
N PRO A 227 -6.33 -5.76 -19.28
CA PRO A 227 -5.96 -6.00 -20.67
C PRO A 227 -4.57 -5.42 -20.98
N GLN A 228 -3.76 -6.17 -21.70
CA GLN A 228 -2.45 -5.72 -22.18
C GLN A 228 -2.62 -4.67 -23.29
N GLN A 229 -1.78 -3.63 -23.32
CA GLN A 229 -1.89 -2.53 -24.29
C GLN A 229 -1.26 -2.83 -25.66
N ARG A 230 -0.61 -3.98 -25.81
CA ARG A 230 0.01 -4.42 -27.05
C ARG A 230 -0.50 -5.80 -27.42
N SER A 231 -0.74 -6.00 -28.71
CA SER A 231 -1.07 -7.32 -29.25
C SER A 231 0.14 -8.25 -29.13
N LEU A 232 -0.10 -9.56 -29.31
CA LEU A 232 0.98 -10.56 -29.39
C LEU A 232 2.00 -10.26 -30.50
N SER A 233 1.59 -9.56 -31.56
CA SER A 233 2.47 -9.11 -32.65
C SER A 233 3.19 -7.78 -32.34
N GLY A 234 3.05 -7.23 -31.13
CA GLY A 234 3.67 -5.97 -30.70
C GLY A 234 2.99 -4.69 -31.18
N LYS A 235 1.82 -4.77 -31.84
CA LYS A 235 1.06 -3.59 -32.28
C LYS A 235 0.37 -2.94 -31.10
N GLN A 236 0.26 -1.61 -31.13
CA GLN A 236 -0.54 -0.88 -30.15
C GLN A 236 -2.02 -1.23 -30.33
N ILE A 237 -2.69 -1.48 -29.21
CA ILE A 237 -4.13 -1.73 -29.17
C ILE A 237 -4.84 -0.37 -29.06
N GLU A 238 -5.80 -0.15 -29.96
CA GLU A 238 -6.64 1.06 -30.03
C GLU A 238 -7.89 0.88 -29.16
N GLU A 239 -8.49 -0.30 -29.20
CA GLU A 239 -9.65 -0.66 -28.38
C GLU A 239 -9.35 -1.94 -27.59
N LEU A 240 -9.49 -1.88 -26.27
CA LEU A 240 -9.19 -3.00 -25.38
C LEU A 240 -10.30 -4.04 -25.42
N ALA A 241 -9.93 -5.31 -25.30
CA ALA A 241 -10.90 -6.38 -25.12
C ALA A 241 -11.72 -6.15 -23.85
N HIS A 242 -13.02 -6.43 -23.92
CA HIS A 242 -13.93 -6.25 -22.80
C HIS A 242 -15.01 -7.33 -22.77
N LEU A 243 -15.48 -7.64 -21.56
CA LEU A 243 -16.58 -8.56 -21.34
C LEU A 243 -17.91 -7.81 -21.58
N SER A 244 -18.79 -8.38 -22.40
CA SER A 244 -20.06 -7.74 -22.75
C SER A 244 -21.11 -7.99 -21.66
N GLY A 245 -21.80 -6.93 -21.24
CA GLY A 245 -22.95 -7.01 -20.33
C GLY A 245 -22.62 -7.05 -18.83
N THR A 246 -21.35 -7.22 -18.45
CA THR A 246 -20.89 -7.18 -17.05
C THR A 246 -19.40 -6.84 -17.01
N THR A 247 -18.90 -6.51 -15.84
CA THR A 247 -17.45 -6.38 -15.60
C THR A 247 -16.83 -7.73 -15.21
N PRO A 248 -15.53 -7.95 -15.48
CA PRO A 248 -14.84 -9.15 -15.00
C PRO A 248 -14.95 -9.32 -13.47
N GLU A 249 -14.95 -8.24 -12.72
CA GLU A 249 -15.10 -8.22 -11.26
C GLU A 249 -16.48 -8.72 -10.80
N GLU A 250 -17.55 -8.24 -11.45
CA GLU A 250 -18.92 -8.70 -11.19
C GLU A 250 -19.09 -10.17 -11.59
N TYR A 251 -18.55 -10.58 -12.74
CA TYR A 251 -18.61 -11.96 -13.19
C TYR A 251 -17.90 -12.91 -12.21
N ILE A 252 -16.72 -12.52 -11.69
CA ILE A 252 -16.05 -13.28 -10.64
C ILE A 252 -16.95 -13.43 -9.41
N ALA A 253 -17.55 -12.33 -8.95
CA ALA A 253 -18.37 -12.35 -7.75
C ALA A 253 -19.60 -13.26 -7.90
N ASP A 254 -20.25 -13.23 -9.07
CA ASP A 254 -21.41 -14.07 -9.38
C ASP A 254 -21.05 -15.55 -9.51
N GLN A 255 -19.86 -15.85 -10.08
CA GLN A 255 -19.45 -17.22 -10.35
C GLN A 255 -18.64 -17.87 -9.23
N MET A 256 -18.20 -17.12 -8.21
CA MET A 256 -17.26 -17.59 -7.19
C MET A 256 -17.84 -18.76 -6.37
N VAL A 257 -17.12 -19.87 -6.36
CA VAL A 257 -17.31 -20.97 -5.42
C VAL A 257 -16.08 -21.00 -4.51
N TYR A 258 -16.24 -20.49 -3.29
CA TYR A 258 -15.12 -20.43 -2.36
C TYR A 258 -14.71 -21.84 -1.90
N PRO A 259 -13.42 -22.22 -1.97
CA PRO A 259 -12.97 -23.53 -1.50
C PRO A 259 -13.33 -23.77 -0.03
N GLU A 260 -14.15 -24.79 0.26
CA GLU A 260 -14.76 -25.02 1.58
C GLU A 260 -13.73 -25.11 2.71
N ASN A 261 -12.63 -25.83 2.48
CA ASN A 261 -11.54 -26.00 3.45
C ASN A 261 -10.89 -24.66 3.85
N LEU A 262 -10.78 -23.71 2.91
CA LEU A 262 -10.20 -22.39 3.15
C LEU A 262 -11.23 -21.44 3.77
N LEU A 263 -12.49 -21.52 3.34
CA LEU A 263 -13.60 -20.76 3.92
C LEU A 263 -13.79 -21.08 5.40
N ALA A 264 -13.81 -22.38 5.74
CA ALA A 264 -13.94 -22.86 7.12
C ALA A 264 -12.82 -22.32 8.03
N LYS A 265 -11.61 -22.17 7.49
CA LYS A 265 -10.43 -21.67 8.20
C LYS A 265 -10.28 -20.14 8.15
N ASN A 266 -11.20 -19.41 7.52
CA ASN A 266 -11.09 -17.96 7.25
C ASN A 266 -9.80 -17.57 6.50
N ILE A 267 -9.28 -18.45 5.65
CA ILE A 267 -8.06 -18.17 4.90
C ILE A 267 -8.43 -17.27 3.72
N SER A 268 -7.90 -16.06 3.68
CA SER A 268 -8.01 -15.15 2.54
C SER A 268 -6.83 -15.32 1.59
N GLY A 269 -6.96 -14.79 0.38
CA GLY A 269 -5.86 -14.68 -0.56
C GLY A 269 -6.30 -14.18 -1.92
N TYR A 270 -5.50 -14.51 -2.93
CA TYR A 270 -5.77 -14.17 -4.32
C TYR A 270 -5.18 -15.18 -5.29
N ALA A 271 -5.66 -15.10 -6.54
CA ALA A 271 -5.05 -15.68 -7.73
C ALA A 271 -4.95 -14.64 -8.85
N LEU A 272 -3.93 -14.77 -9.69
CA LEU A 272 -3.73 -14.05 -10.94
C LEU A 272 -3.72 -15.07 -12.07
N CYS A 273 -4.71 -14.98 -12.96
CA CYS A 273 -4.83 -15.85 -14.11
C CYS A 273 -4.62 -15.03 -15.39
N GLU A 274 -3.67 -15.42 -16.23
CA GLU A 274 -3.51 -14.85 -17.55
C GLU A 274 -4.12 -15.76 -18.62
N PHE A 275 -4.74 -15.15 -19.62
CA PHE A 275 -5.28 -15.83 -20.79
C PHE A 275 -5.20 -14.95 -22.03
N THR A 276 -5.30 -15.56 -23.20
CA THR A 276 -5.42 -14.86 -24.49
C THR A 276 -6.90 -14.79 -24.88
N ILE A 277 -7.36 -13.62 -25.30
CA ILE A 277 -8.63 -13.41 -25.99
C ILE A 277 -8.31 -13.33 -27.47
N ASP A 278 -8.80 -14.27 -28.27
CA ASP A 278 -8.55 -14.28 -29.72
C ASP A 278 -9.39 -13.23 -30.47
N LYS A 279 -9.10 -13.07 -31.77
CA LYS A 279 -9.84 -12.18 -32.68
C LYS A 279 -11.35 -12.47 -32.77
N GLU A 280 -11.79 -13.68 -32.41
CA GLU A 280 -13.20 -14.01 -32.31
C GLU A 280 -13.78 -13.58 -30.97
N GLY A 281 -12.97 -13.45 -29.90
CA GLY A 281 -13.42 -13.17 -28.54
C GLY A 281 -13.45 -14.42 -27.64
N VAL A 282 -12.88 -15.54 -28.08
CA VAL A 282 -12.80 -16.78 -27.31
C VAL A 282 -11.56 -16.75 -26.42
N ILE A 283 -11.71 -17.27 -25.20
CA ILE A 283 -10.60 -17.39 -24.25
C ILE A 283 -9.77 -18.63 -24.59
N LEU A 284 -8.46 -18.42 -24.72
CA LEU A 284 -7.46 -19.44 -25.01
C LEU A 284 -6.37 -19.44 -23.92
N ARG A 285 -5.82 -20.64 -23.67
CA ARG A 285 -4.62 -20.86 -22.84
C ARG A 285 -4.66 -20.19 -21.44
N PRO A 286 -5.72 -20.36 -20.64
CA PRO A 286 -5.73 -19.85 -19.28
C PRO A 286 -4.66 -20.56 -18.44
N HIS A 287 -3.84 -19.79 -17.74
CA HIS A 287 -2.80 -20.29 -16.85
C HIS A 287 -2.58 -19.35 -15.65
N ILE A 288 -2.11 -19.90 -14.53
CA ILE A 288 -1.91 -19.15 -13.30
C ILE A 288 -0.52 -18.53 -13.29
N LEU A 289 -0.47 -17.19 -13.18
CA LEU A 289 0.78 -16.46 -12.96
C LEU A 289 1.22 -16.55 -11.49
N LYS A 290 0.24 -16.42 -10.58
CA LYS A 290 0.47 -16.46 -9.14
C LYS A 290 -0.80 -16.82 -8.40
N ALA A 291 -0.69 -17.65 -7.37
CA ALA A 291 -1.77 -17.84 -6.41
C ALA A 291 -1.19 -18.02 -5.01
N THR A 292 -1.97 -17.62 -4.01
CA THR A 292 -1.60 -17.82 -2.60
C THR A 292 -1.82 -19.24 -2.12
N HIS A 293 -2.74 -19.99 -2.76
CA HIS A 293 -3.07 -21.38 -2.48
C HIS A 293 -3.41 -22.11 -3.78
N SER A 294 -3.17 -23.42 -3.84
CA SER A 294 -3.52 -24.27 -4.99
C SER A 294 -5.02 -24.27 -5.29
N GLU A 295 -5.85 -24.29 -4.26
CA GLU A 295 -7.30 -24.35 -4.37
C GLU A 295 -7.87 -23.05 -4.95
N PHE A 296 -7.25 -21.90 -4.64
CA PHE A 296 -7.58 -20.63 -5.27
C PHE A 296 -7.15 -20.59 -6.75
N ALA A 297 -6.04 -21.24 -7.10
CA ALA A 297 -5.61 -21.39 -8.49
C ALA A 297 -6.59 -22.26 -9.30
N GLU A 298 -7.06 -23.38 -8.74
CA GLU A 298 -8.03 -24.26 -9.37
C GLU A 298 -9.36 -23.53 -9.63
N GLU A 299 -9.86 -22.82 -8.63
CA GLU A 299 -11.10 -22.06 -8.74
C GLU A 299 -10.98 -20.91 -9.75
N ALA A 300 -9.84 -20.21 -9.76
CA ALA A 300 -9.55 -19.20 -10.77
C ALA A 300 -9.60 -19.77 -12.20
N LEU A 301 -9.01 -20.94 -12.44
CA LEU A 301 -9.06 -21.60 -13.75
C LEU A 301 -10.48 -22.02 -14.11
N ARG A 302 -11.29 -22.48 -13.15
CA ARG A 302 -12.70 -22.83 -13.39
C ARG A 302 -13.51 -21.61 -13.84
N ILE A 303 -13.40 -20.50 -13.12
CA ILE A 303 -14.09 -19.24 -13.45
C ILE A 303 -13.70 -18.78 -14.85
N VAL A 304 -12.40 -18.69 -15.15
CA VAL A 304 -11.92 -18.20 -16.45
C VAL A 304 -12.35 -19.11 -17.61
N LYS A 305 -12.35 -20.44 -17.42
CA LYS A 305 -12.85 -21.39 -18.44
C LYS A 305 -14.35 -21.27 -18.70
N GLY A 306 -15.12 -20.82 -17.70
CA GLY A 306 -16.57 -20.65 -17.81
C GLY A 306 -17.00 -19.30 -18.41
N MET A 307 -16.06 -18.37 -18.60
CA MET A 307 -16.38 -17.03 -19.10
C MET A 307 -17.02 -17.07 -20.49
N PRO A 308 -18.02 -16.22 -20.75
CA PRO A 308 -18.63 -16.11 -22.07
C PRO A 308 -17.67 -15.45 -23.05
N LYS A 309 -18.09 -15.38 -24.31
CA LYS A 309 -17.34 -14.74 -25.38
C LYS A 309 -17.16 -13.23 -25.12
N TRP A 310 -15.94 -12.74 -25.28
CA TRP A 310 -15.56 -11.33 -25.10
C TRP A 310 -15.68 -10.55 -26.41
N SER A 311 -15.75 -9.22 -26.32
CA SER A 311 -15.40 -8.36 -27.44
C SER A 311 -13.88 -8.35 -27.60
N PRO A 312 -13.34 -8.66 -28.80
CA PRO A 312 -11.90 -8.73 -29.02
C PRO A 312 -11.28 -7.33 -28.99
N ALA A 313 -9.96 -7.28 -28.79
CA ALA A 313 -9.22 -6.04 -28.93
C ALA A 313 -9.07 -5.64 -30.40
N LEU A 314 -8.95 -4.34 -30.68
CA LEU A 314 -8.72 -3.82 -32.03
C LEU A 314 -7.33 -3.18 -32.15
N ALA A 315 -6.61 -3.49 -33.22
CA ALA A 315 -5.38 -2.82 -33.61
C ALA A 315 -5.42 -2.47 -35.11
N GLY A 316 -5.28 -1.20 -35.46
CA GLY A 316 -5.49 -0.71 -36.82
C GLY A 316 -6.92 -0.99 -37.31
N GLY A 317 -7.91 -0.82 -36.43
CA GLY A 317 -9.32 -1.10 -36.70
C GLY A 317 -9.67 -2.57 -36.99
N LYS A 318 -8.77 -3.53 -36.73
CA LYS A 318 -8.99 -4.96 -36.97
C LYS A 318 -8.95 -5.76 -35.67
N PRO A 319 -9.86 -6.73 -35.47
CA PRO A 319 -9.79 -7.68 -34.36
C PRO A 319 -8.44 -8.36 -34.28
N THR A 320 -7.88 -8.42 -33.08
CA THR A 320 -6.56 -8.99 -32.83
C THR A 320 -6.52 -9.71 -31.49
N ASP A 321 -5.65 -10.71 -31.41
CA ASP A 321 -5.40 -11.43 -30.17
C ASP A 321 -4.77 -10.51 -29.14
N SER A 322 -5.27 -10.59 -27.91
CA SER A 322 -4.79 -9.80 -26.78
C SER A 322 -4.69 -10.64 -25.52
N ASN A 323 -3.70 -10.35 -24.68
CA ASN A 323 -3.58 -10.99 -23.38
C ASN A 323 -4.34 -10.19 -22.31
N TYR A 324 -4.93 -10.89 -21.36
CA TYR A 324 -5.62 -10.33 -20.22
C TYR A 324 -5.14 -11.04 -18.95
N THR A 325 -4.77 -10.28 -17.92
CA THR A 325 -4.48 -10.83 -16.59
C THR A 325 -5.61 -10.48 -15.64
N LEU A 326 -6.34 -11.48 -15.19
CA LEU A 326 -7.45 -11.33 -14.25
C LEU A 326 -6.97 -11.51 -12.81
N TYR A 327 -7.28 -10.53 -11.97
CA TYR A 327 -7.09 -10.61 -10.53
C TYR A 327 -8.36 -11.11 -9.86
N ILE A 328 -8.22 -12.19 -9.08
CA ILE A 328 -9.34 -12.86 -8.42
C ILE A 328 -9.09 -12.82 -6.91
N PRO A 329 -9.75 -11.90 -6.17
CA PRO A 329 -9.63 -11.81 -4.73
C PRO A 329 -10.51 -12.85 -4.02
N PHE A 330 -9.91 -13.55 -3.05
CA PHE A 330 -10.61 -14.49 -2.17
C PHE A 330 -10.75 -13.86 -0.77
N ARG A 331 -11.94 -13.32 -0.48
CA ARG A 331 -12.28 -12.71 0.82
C ARG A 331 -13.36 -13.53 1.53
N PRO A 332 -13.03 -14.35 2.55
CA PRO A 332 -13.97 -15.29 3.14
C PRO A 332 -15.19 -14.60 3.75
N LYS A 333 -15.04 -13.35 4.22
CA LYS A 333 -16.14 -12.55 4.80
C LYS A 333 -17.29 -12.26 3.83
N LEU A 334 -17.07 -12.35 2.52
CA LEU A 334 -18.11 -12.11 1.50
C LEU A 334 -18.94 -13.36 1.19
N TYR A 335 -18.48 -14.54 1.60
CA TYR A 335 -19.05 -15.84 1.22
C TYR A 335 -19.48 -16.67 2.43
N LYS A 336 -19.44 -16.07 3.63
CA LYS A 336 -20.04 -16.66 4.82
C LYS A 336 -21.52 -16.29 4.88
N PRO A 337 -22.41 -17.25 5.19
CA PRO A 337 -23.83 -16.98 5.40
C PRO A 337 -24.08 -16.12 6.64
#